data_AF-A0A436GP22-F1
#
_entry.id   AF-A0A436GP22-F1
#
_cell.length_a   1.000
_cell.length_b   1.000
_cell.length_c   1.000
_cell.angle_alpha   90.00
_cell.angle_beta   90.00
_cell.angle_gamma   90.00
#
_symmetry.space_group_name_H-M   'P 1'
#
loop_
_entity.id
_entity.type
_entity.pdbx_description
1 polymer ?
#
loop_
_entity_poly.entity_id
_entity_poly.type
_entity_poly.pdbx_seq_one_letter_code
_entity_poly.pdbx_strand_id
1 'polypeptide(L)'
;MKVLQTPSGALVFGSQAITHCMSDLEASMLLLDGPGNLNVPGIRNLLSATYAFDQLIYNPDRHDHNFLFQRAGLIDGQEIANLHIIDFGSSTILNDNAIVGLAQGMPTVQVGKKIRKVHGFSVEFARSFLDRFHKGRALICDNAMIGLPTDWLSKNARTSLIARILSPEFGRQIDEVDEGIRSGAYL
;
A
#
# COMPACT_ATOMS: atom_id res chain seq x y z
N MET A 1 12.83 16.20 -1.25
CA MET A 1 13.65 15.01 -0.96
C MET A 1 14.77 15.43 -0.01
N LYS A 2 14.86 14.83 1.18
CA LYS A 2 15.89 15.19 2.17
C LYS A 2 16.93 14.07 2.21
N VAL A 3 18.19 14.41 1.99
CA VAL A 3 19.29 13.47 2.17
C VAL A 3 19.51 13.33 3.67
N LEU A 4 19.41 12.11 4.19
CA LEU A 4 19.72 11.76 5.58
C LEU A 4 21.12 11.17 5.62
N GLN A 5 21.84 11.41 6.71
CA GLN A 5 23.16 10.83 6.93
C GLN A 5 23.08 9.83 8.08
N THR A 6 23.51 8.59 7.84
CA THR A 6 23.60 7.57 8.90
C THR A 6 24.72 7.93 9.89
N PRO A 7 24.75 7.34 11.09
CA PRO A 7 25.87 7.51 12.03
C PRO A 7 27.23 7.09 11.45
N SER A 8 27.24 6.21 10.45
CA SER A 8 28.44 5.80 9.71
C SER A 8 28.83 6.74 8.57
N GLY A 9 28.08 7.83 8.35
CA GLY A 9 28.36 8.84 7.33
C GLY A 9 27.73 8.58 5.95
N ALA A 10 27.00 7.47 5.77
CA ALA A 10 26.35 7.14 4.50
C ALA A 10 25.17 8.07 4.23
N LEU A 11 25.10 8.63 3.03
CA LEU A 11 24.00 9.47 2.59
C LEU A 11 22.90 8.57 2.02
N VAL A 12 21.75 8.56 2.68
CA VAL A 12 20.56 7.84 2.24
C VAL A 12 19.48 8.83 1.85
N PHE A 13 18.70 8.51 0.84
CA PHE A 13 17.51 9.28 0.53
C PHE A 13 16.46 8.99 1.61
N GLY A 14 16.21 9.97 2.48
CA GLY A 14 15.12 9.88 3.44
C GLY A 14 13.78 10.07 2.76
N SER A 15 12.76 9.37 3.25
CA SER A 15 11.37 9.73 2.95
C SER A 15 11.12 11.18 3.41
N GLN A 16 10.29 11.91 2.66
CA GLN A 16 9.78 13.18 3.17
C GLN A 16 8.94 12.85 4.42
N ALA A 17 9.27 13.50 5.54
CA ALA A 17 8.43 13.42 6.72
C ALA A 17 7.02 13.89 6.36
N ILE A 18 6.01 13.07 6.64
CA ILE A 18 4.61 13.45 6.48
C ILE A 18 4.27 14.33 7.68
N THR A 19 4.38 15.64 7.51
CA THR A 19 4.16 16.63 8.58
C THR A 19 2.68 17.04 8.64
N HIS A 20 2.22 17.51 9.79
CA HIS A 20 0.82 17.94 9.99
C HIS A 20 -0.22 16.82 9.76
N CYS A 21 0.12 15.60 10.17
CA CYS A 21 -0.84 14.50 10.24
C CYS A 21 -1.92 14.79 11.28
N MET A 22 -3.14 14.35 10.99
CA MET A 22 -4.23 14.25 11.96
C MET A 22 -3.86 13.27 13.08
N SER A 23 -4.52 13.38 14.22
CA SER A 23 -4.37 12.40 15.30
C SER A 23 -4.87 11.02 14.88
N ASP A 24 -4.37 9.96 15.52
CA ASP A 24 -4.78 8.58 15.23
C ASP A 24 -6.30 8.38 15.39
N LEU A 25 -6.91 9.07 16.37
CA LEU A 25 -8.35 9.05 16.58
C LEU A 25 -9.10 9.70 15.42
N GLU A 26 -8.71 10.91 14.99
CA GLU A 26 -9.32 11.58 13.84
C GLU A 26 -9.16 10.73 12.57
N ALA A 27 -7.98 10.18 12.33
CA ALA A 27 -7.70 9.31 11.18
C ALA A 27 -8.58 8.06 11.19
N SER A 28 -8.74 7.42 12.34
CA SER A 28 -9.57 6.22 12.50
C SER A 28 -11.05 6.54 12.29
N MET A 29 -11.53 7.68 12.79
CA MET A 29 -12.91 8.13 12.56
C MET A 29 -13.16 8.39 11.07
N LEU A 30 -12.26 9.08 10.38
CA LEU A 30 -12.40 9.34 8.94
C LEU A 30 -12.47 8.04 8.10
N LEU A 31 -11.73 7.03 8.54
CA LEU A 31 -11.59 5.73 7.86
C LEU A 31 -12.73 4.75 8.17
N LEU A 32 -13.26 4.76 9.40
CA LEU A 32 -14.20 3.75 9.89
C LEU A 32 -15.63 4.28 10.11
N ASP A 33 -15.79 5.60 10.25
CA ASP A 33 -17.09 6.26 10.40
C ASP A 33 -17.42 7.16 9.19
N GLY A 34 -16.40 7.57 8.43
CA GLY A 34 -16.51 8.31 7.18
C GLY A 34 -16.01 9.75 7.28
N PRO A 35 -15.81 10.42 6.14
CA PRO A 35 -15.02 11.65 6.10
C PRO A 35 -15.77 12.91 6.60
N GLY A 36 -17.07 12.82 6.89
CA GLY A 36 -17.88 13.97 7.30
C GLY A 36 -17.85 15.08 6.25
N ASN A 37 -17.40 16.28 6.66
CA ASN A 37 -17.26 17.45 5.77
C ASN A 37 -15.88 17.55 5.10
N LEU A 38 -14.92 16.74 5.54
CA LEU A 38 -13.58 16.70 4.97
C LEU A 38 -13.63 16.02 3.60
N ASN A 39 -13.02 16.62 2.59
CA ASN A 39 -12.88 15.96 1.30
C ASN A 39 -11.51 15.29 1.19
N VAL A 40 -11.54 14.00 0.89
CA VAL A 40 -10.36 13.19 0.60
C VAL A 40 -10.50 12.69 -0.84
N PRO A 41 -9.98 13.43 -1.84
CA PRO A 41 -10.18 13.10 -3.23
C PRO A 41 -9.72 11.68 -3.57
N GLY A 42 -10.60 10.90 -4.20
CA GLY A 42 -10.28 9.55 -4.63
C GLY A 42 -10.08 8.52 -3.51
N ILE A 43 -10.51 8.80 -2.28
CA ILE A 43 -10.35 7.91 -1.11
C ILE A 43 -10.79 6.47 -1.40
N ARG A 44 -11.98 6.26 -1.98
CA ARG A 44 -12.48 4.93 -2.36
C ARG A 44 -11.52 4.20 -3.29
N ASN A 45 -11.01 4.89 -4.29
CA ASN A 45 -10.12 4.31 -5.30
C ASN A 45 -8.76 3.95 -4.67
N LEU A 46 -8.19 4.85 -3.88
CA LEU A 46 -6.93 4.60 -3.18
C LEU A 46 -7.06 3.40 -2.23
N LEU A 47 -8.09 3.38 -1.38
CA LEU A 47 -8.33 2.26 -0.45
C LEU A 47 -8.57 0.93 -1.17
N SER A 48 -9.25 0.96 -2.33
CA SER A 48 -9.47 -0.25 -3.14
C SER A 48 -8.17 -0.78 -3.72
N ALA A 49 -7.29 0.11 -4.21
CA ALA A 49 -5.96 -0.25 -4.69
C ALA A 49 -5.05 -0.75 -3.56
N THR A 50 -5.09 -0.11 -2.38
CA THR A 50 -4.34 -0.55 -1.20
C THR A 50 -4.71 -1.97 -0.81
N TYR A 51 -6.00 -2.25 -0.70
CA TYR A 51 -6.47 -3.58 -0.32
C TYR A 51 -6.04 -4.64 -1.36
N ALA A 52 -6.14 -4.33 -2.65
CA ALA A 52 -5.63 -5.22 -3.71
C ALA A 52 -4.12 -5.46 -3.60
N PHE A 53 -3.37 -4.41 -3.29
CA PHE A 53 -1.92 -4.51 -3.11
C PHE A 53 -1.57 -5.34 -1.87
N ASP A 54 -2.25 -5.14 -0.73
CA ASP A 54 -2.06 -5.92 0.49
C ASP A 54 -2.36 -7.42 0.27
N GLN A 55 -3.34 -7.75 -0.57
CA GLN A 55 -3.62 -9.14 -0.98
C GLN A 55 -2.47 -9.73 -1.82
N LEU A 56 -1.90 -8.94 -2.73
CA LEU A 56 -0.80 -9.35 -3.60
C LEU A 56 0.51 -9.57 -2.85
N ILE A 57 0.87 -8.65 -1.95
CA ILE A 57 2.12 -8.74 -1.18
C ILE A 57 1.98 -9.57 0.10
N TYR A 58 0.78 -10.10 0.34
CA TYR A 58 0.37 -10.78 1.56
C TYR A 58 0.76 -10.00 2.81
N ASN A 59 0.07 -8.88 3.03
CA ASN A 59 0.18 -8.10 4.24
C ASN A 59 -0.99 -8.45 5.18
N PRO A 60 -0.79 -9.29 6.20
CA PRO A 60 -1.87 -9.73 7.08
C PRO A 60 -2.27 -8.68 8.13
N ASP A 61 -1.42 -7.69 8.36
CA ASP A 61 -1.50 -6.81 9.53
C ASP A 61 -1.86 -5.36 9.18
N ARG A 62 -2.65 -5.14 8.12
CA ARG A 62 -3.21 -3.83 7.84
C ARG A 62 -4.28 -3.51 8.89
N HIS A 63 -4.06 -2.44 9.65
CA HIS A 63 -5.03 -1.86 10.57
C HIS A 63 -5.16 -0.35 10.36
N ASP A 64 -6.13 0.27 11.04
CA ASP A 64 -6.48 1.68 10.92
C ASP A 64 -5.32 2.64 11.19
N HIS A 65 -4.45 2.33 12.16
CA HIS A 65 -3.26 3.16 12.42
C HIS A 65 -2.18 3.11 11.33
N ASN A 66 -2.31 2.27 10.29
CA ASN A 66 -1.40 2.32 9.14
C ASN A 66 -1.85 3.31 8.05
N PHE A 67 -2.93 4.06 8.30
CA PHE A 67 -3.44 5.11 7.43
C PHE A 67 -3.21 6.48 8.08
N LEU A 68 -2.51 7.36 7.38
CA LEU A 68 -2.29 8.73 7.83
C LEU A 68 -3.09 9.69 6.96
N PHE A 69 -3.82 10.60 7.61
CA PHE A 69 -4.46 11.72 6.93
C PHE A 69 -3.67 13.00 7.19
N GLN A 70 -3.29 13.69 6.12
CA GLN A 70 -2.58 14.95 6.18
C GLN A 70 -3.48 16.07 5.66
N ARG A 71 -3.72 17.11 6.47
CA ARG A 71 -4.46 18.30 6.03
C ARG A 71 -3.67 18.98 4.90
N ALA A 72 -4.30 19.14 3.73
CA ALA A 72 -3.70 19.70 2.54
C ALA A 72 -4.08 21.17 2.31
N GLY A 73 -5.13 21.66 2.98
CA GLY A 73 -5.59 23.05 2.90
C GLY A 73 -7.08 23.16 2.64
N LEU A 74 -7.49 24.30 2.07
CA LEU A 74 -8.88 24.61 1.71
C LEU A 74 -8.98 24.81 0.20
N ILE A 75 -9.93 24.15 -0.45
CA ILE A 75 -10.31 24.38 -1.86
C ILE A 75 -11.80 24.69 -1.88
N ASP A 76 -12.17 25.84 -2.45
CA ASP A 76 -13.56 26.30 -2.55
C ASP A 76 -14.32 26.30 -1.21
N GLY A 77 -13.61 26.59 -0.11
CA GLY A 77 -14.17 26.61 1.24
C GLY A 77 -14.32 25.23 1.90
N GLN A 78 -13.92 24.15 1.22
CA GLN A 78 -13.91 22.79 1.75
C GLN A 78 -12.50 22.38 2.18
N GLU A 79 -12.39 21.80 3.37
CA GLU A 79 -11.11 21.27 3.87
C GLU A 79 -10.74 20.00 3.10
N ILE A 80 -9.49 19.94 2.65
CA ILE A 80 -8.93 18.82 1.88
C ILE A 80 -7.91 18.10 2.74
N ALA A 81 -7.93 16.77 2.71
CA ALA A 81 -6.85 15.96 3.24
C ALA A 81 -6.35 14.94 2.20
N ASN A 82 -5.06 14.63 2.32
CA ASN A 82 -4.41 13.55 1.59
C ASN A 82 -4.38 12.30 2.48
N LEU A 83 -4.62 11.14 1.87
CA LEU A 83 -4.45 9.84 2.51
C LEU A 83 -3.09 9.25 2.13
N HIS A 84 -2.32 8.86 3.14
CA HIS A 84 -1.07 8.12 3.00
C HIS A 84 -1.21 6.75 3.64
N ILE A 85 -0.66 5.73 2.98
CA ILE A 85 -0.59 4.37 3.53
C ILE A 85 0.85 4.11 3.91
N ILE A 86 1.06 3.70 5.15
CA ILE A 86 2.38 3.43 5.70
C ILE A 86 2.45 1.99 6.17
N ASP A 87 3.60 1.61 6.70
CA ASP A 87 3.83 0.34 7.38
C ASP A 87 3.41 -0.90 6.56
N PHE A 88 4.33 -1.33 5.71
CA PHE A 88 4.24 -2.59 4.97
C PHE A 88 5.16 -3.65 5.59
N GLY A 89 5.64 -3.44 6.82
CA GLY A 89 6.66 -4.27 7.46
C GLY A 89 6.22 -5.71 7.69
N SER A 90 4.93 -5.93 7.88
CA SER A 90 4.33 -7.27 8.05
C SER A 90 4.09 -8.01 6.73
N SER A 91 4.36 -7.39 5.58
CA SER A 91 4.21 -8.05 4.28
C SER A 91 5.25 -9.13 4.03
N THR A 92 4.86 -10.17 3.28
CA THR A 92 5.78 -11.27 2.94
C THR A 92 6.31 -11.17 1.51
N ILE A 93 6.33 -9.97 0.92
CA ILE A 93 6.85 -9.74 -0.44
C ILE A 93 8.30 -10.21 -0.59
N LEU A 94 9.07 -10.20 0.50
CA LEU A 94 10.46 -10.65 0.54
C LEU A 94 10.61 -12.17 0.79
N ASN A 95 9.54 -12.88 1.19
CA ASN A 95 9.60 -14.30 1.56
C ASN A 95 9.12 -15.16 0.38
N ASP A 96 9.89 -16.17 -0.03
CA ASP A 96 9.64 -16.99 -1.23
C ASP A 96 8.31 -17.75 -1.29
N ASN A 97 7.48 -17.66 -0.26
CA ASN A 97 6.18 -18.31 -0.24
C ASN A 97 5.17 -17.50 -1.06
N ALA A 98 4.63 -18.17 -2.07
CA ALA A 98 3.61 -17.68 -2.99
C ALA A 98 2.21 -17.63 -2.37
N ILE A 99 2.07 -17.07 -1.15
CA ILE A 99 0.78 -17.00 -0.48
C ILE A 99 0.07 -15.73 -0.97
N VAL A 100 -1.06 -15.90 -1.67
CA VAL A 100 -1.98 -14.82 -2.01
C VAL A 100 -3.35 -15.13 -1.41
N GLY A 101 -4.18 -14.10 -1.19
CA GLY A 101 -5.47 -14.28 -0.55
C GLY A 101 -5.34 -14.38 0.97
N LEU A 102 -5.53 -13.25 1.64
CA LEU A 102 -5.50 -13.14 3.09
C LEU A 102 -6.69 -13.88 3.70
N ALA A 103 -6.43 -14.61 4.78
CA ALA A 103 -7.46 -15.35 5.50
C ALA A 103 -8.48 -14.42 6.16
N GLN A 104 -9.73 -14.87 6.27
CA GLN A 104 -10.86 -14.06 6.76
C GLN A 104 -10.69 -13.52 8.20
N GLY A 105 -9.85 -14.14 9.02
CA GLY A 105 -9.54 -13.71 10.39
C GLY A 105 -8.44 -12.65 10.51
N MET A 106 -7.74 -12.32 9.42
CA MET A 106 -6.60 -11.40 9.47
C MET A 106 -7.05 -9.94 9.64
N PRO A 107 -6.27 -9.11 10.38
CA PRO A 107 -6.53 -7.67 10.55
C PRO A 107 -6.88 -6.97 9.24
N THR A 108 -6.11 -7.21 8.17
CA THR A 108 -6.35 -6.62 6.85
C THR A 108 -7.74 -6.89 6.28
N VAL A 109 -8.22 -8.13 6.41
CA VAL A 109 -9.55 -8.49 5.90
C VAL A 109 -10.65 -7.86 6.76
N GLN A 110 -10.45 -7.85 8.08
CA GLN A 110 -11.41 -7.26 9.03
C GLN A 110 -11.52 -5.73 8.87
N VAL A 111 -10.39 -5.03 8.78
CA VAL A 111 -10.38 -3.57 8.55
C VAL A 111 -10.91 -3.27 7.15
N GLY A 112 -10.52 -4.06 6.14
CA GLY A 112 -11.01 -3.91 4.77
C GLY A 112 -12.52 -3.99 4.68
N LYS A 113 -13.16 -4.94 5.39
CA LYS A 113 -14.63 -5.03 5.45
C LYS A 113 -15.28 -3.78 6.02
N LYS A 114 -14.74 -3.23 7.11
CA LYS A 114 -15.26 -2.00 7.73
C LYS A 114 -15.10 -0.81 6.78
N ILE A 115 -13.92 -0.62 6.23
CA ILE A 115 -13.60 0.44 5.27
C ILE A 115 -14.51 0.37 4.05
N ARG A 116 -14.72 -0.83 3.48
CA ARG A 116 -15.61 -1.03 2.31
C ARG A 116 -17.06 -0.68 2.63
N LYS A 117 -17.54 -0.94 3.85
CA LYS A 117 -18.89 -0.56 4.27
C LYS A 117 -19.08 0.96 4.28
N VAL A 118 -18.04 1.71 4.63
CA VAL A 118 -18.06 3.18 4.76
C VAL A 118 -17.82 3.87 3.43
N HIS A 119 -16.77 3.48 2.71
CA HIS A 119 -16.29 4.18 1.51
C HIS A 119 -16.67 3.49 0.20
N GLY A 120 -17.28 2.30 0.27
CA GLY A 120 -17.48 1.41 -0.87
C GLY A 120 -16.19 0.73 -1.32
N PHE A 121 -16.27 0.00 -2.42
CA PHE A 121 -15.13 -0.64 -3.06
C PHE A 121 -15.21 -0.46 -4.58
N SER A 122 -14.11 -0.09 -5.20
CA SER A 122 -14.00 0.07 -6.66
C SER A 122 -13.24 -1.12 -7.22
N VAL A 123 -13.98 -2.15 -7.67
CA VAL A 123 -13.42 -3.33 -8.34
C VAL A 123 -12.61 -2.88 -9.56
N GLU A 124 -13.17 -2.01 -10.40
CA GLU A 124 -12.49 -1.51 -11.59
C GLU A 124 -11.14 -0.84 -11.26
N PHE A 125 -11.10 0.02 -10.24
CA PHE A 125 -9.87 0.73 -9.89
C PHE A 125 -8.82 -0.20 -9.26
N ALA A 126 -9.24 -1.15 -8.41
CA ALA A 126 -8.36 -2.17 -7.85
C ALA A 126 -7.69 -2.99 -8.96
N ARG A 127 -8.47 -3.43 -9.95
CA ARG A 127 -7.98 -4.21 -11.09
C ARG A 127 -7.08 -3.38 -12.01
N SER A 128 -7.47 -2.14 -12.31
CA SER A 128 -6.64 -1.19 -13.07
C SER A 128 -5.30 -0.91 -12.37
N PHE A 129 -5.28 -0.87 -11.04
CA PHE A 129 -4.03 -0.79 -10.29
C PHE A 129 -3.17 -2.04 -10.47
N LEU A 130 -3.73 -3.25 -10.34
CA LEU A 130 -3.01 -4.50 -10.53
C LEU A 130 -2.42 -4.63 -11.95
N ASP A 131 -3.19 -4.28 -12.99
CA ASP A 131 -2.72 -4.26 -14.38
C ASP A 131 -1.57 -3.26 -14.60
N ARG A 132 -1.69 -2.04 -14.07
CA ARG A 132 -0.62 -1.03 -14.15
C ARG A 132 0.62 -1.49 -13.39
N PHE A 133 0.45 -2.10 -12.23
CA PHE A 133 1.56 -2.67 -11.46
C PHE A 133 2.23 -3.80 -12.24
N HIS A 134 1.46 -4.72 -12.83
CA HIS A 134 1.97 -5.81 -13.67
C HIS A 134 2.84 -5.28 -14.82
N LYS A 135 2.37 -4.26 -15.54
CA LYS A 135 3.09 -3.62 -16.66
C LYS A 135 4.30 -2.80 -16.20
N GLY A 136 4.22 -2.17 -15.03
CA GLY A 136 5.23 -1.24 -14.51
C GLY A 136 6.25 -1.86 -13.54
N ARG A 137 6.09 -3.12 -13.14
CA ARG A 137 6.87 -3.73 -12.04
C ARG A 137 8.38 -3.72 -12.26
N ALA A 138 8.85 -3.83 -13.51
CA ALA A 138 10.27 -3.74 -13.84
C ALA A 138 10.85 -2.37 -13.42
N LEU A 139 10.22 -1.30 -13.90
CA LEU A 139 10.62 0.06 -13.56
C LEU A 139 10.50 0.35 -12.06
N ILE A 140 9.43 -0.14 -11.42
CA ILE A 140 9.22 0.03 -9.97
C ILE A 140 10.34 -0.68 -9.19
N CYS A 141 10.69 -1.91 -9.58
CA CYS A 141 11.78 -2.65 -8.95
C CYS A 141 13.11 -1.92 -9.11
N ASP A 142 13.45 -1.48 -10.33
CA ASP A 142 14.71 -0.78 -10.58
C ASP A 142 14.83 0.48 -9.72
N ASN A 143 13.77 1.28 -9.64
CA ASN A 143 13.74 2.48 -8.82
C ASN A 143 13.86 2.17 -7.32
N ALA A 144 13.15 1.14 -6.84
CA ALA A 144 13.25 0.70 -5.45
C ALA A 144 14.67 0.24 -5.10
N MET A 145 15.33 -0.45 -6.03
CA MET A 145 16.69 -0.95 -5.85
C MET A 145 17.73 0.17 -5.88
N ILE A 146 17.58 1.18 -6.74
CA ILE A 146 18.46 2.36 -6.76
C ILE A 146 18.44 3.09 -5.42
N GLY A 147 17.26 3.20 -4.78
CA GLY A 147 17.12 3.89 -3.50
C GLY A 147 17.59 3.08 -2.28
N LEU A 148 17.78 1.77 -2.41
CA LEU A 148 18.09 0.88 -1.29
C LEU A 148 19.61 0.76 -1.08
N PRO A 149 20.15 1.05 0.12
CA PRO A 149 21.57 0.83 0.42
C PRO A 149 21.99 -0.61 0.17
N THR A 150 23.18 -0.81 -0.38
CA THR A 150 23.74 -2.13 -0.74
C THR A 150 23.90 -3.05 0.47
N ASP A 151 24.06 -2.46 1.65
CA ASP A 151 24.41 -3.13 2.89
C ASP A 151 23.16 -3.66 3.61
N TRP A 152 21.98 -3.14 3.24
CA TRP A 152 20.68 -3.51 3.81
C TRP A 152 20.12 -4.78 3.18
N LEU A 153 20.49 -5.07 1.93
CA LEU A 153 20.06 -6.25 1.22
C LEU A 153 21.23 -6.79 0.39
N SER A 154 21.71 -7.99 0.77
CA SER A 154 22.84 -8.63 0.08
C SER A 154 22.61 -8.72 -1.43
N LYS A 155 23.69 -8.72 -2.21
CA LYS A 155 23.62 -8.81 -3.68
C LYS A 155 22.77 -10.00 -4.15
N ASN A 156 22.93 -11.16 -3.50
CA ASN A 156 22.16 -12.36 -3.83
C ASN A 156 20.66 -12.17 -3.51
N ALA A 157 20.33 -11.65 -2.32
CA ALA A 157 18.93 -11.39 -1.94
C ALA A 157 18.27 -10.36 -2.85
N ARG A 158 19.02 -9.33 -3.27
CA ARG A 158 18.57 -8.34 -4.26
C ARG A 158 18.26 -8.98 -5.61
N THR A 159 19.18 -9.76 -6.15
CA THR A 159 18.97 -10.46 -7.43
C THR A 159 17.79 -11.42 -7.35
N SER A 160 17.67 -12.20 -6.28
CA SER A 160 16.54 -13.11 -6.06
C SER A 160 15.20 -12.37 -6.00
N LEU A 161 15.13 -11.26 -5.27
CA LEU A 161 13.92 -10.45 -5.16
C LEU A 161 13.48 -9.88 -6.52
N ILE A 162 14.42 -9.31 -7.28
CA ILE A 162 14.13 -8.78 -8.62
C ILE A 162 13.68 -9.93 -9.54
N ALA A 163 14.43 -11.03 -9.58
CA ALA A 163 14.09 -12.18 -10.42
C ALA A 163 12.68 -12.72 -10.09
N ARG A 164 12.32 -12.78 -8.81
CA ARG A 164 10.99 -13.16 -8.37
C ARG A 164 9.92 -12.17 -8.83
N ILE A 165 10.05 -10.87 -8.56
CA ILE A 165 9.00 -9.90 -8.92
C ILE A 165 8.78 -9.87 -10.45
N LEU A 166 9.84 -10.09 -11.23
CA LEU A 166 9.74 -10.12 -12.69
C LEU A 166 9.33 -11.48 -13.26
N SER A 167 9.27 -12.52 -12.42
CA SER A 167 8.97 -13.88 -12.85
C SER A 167 7.55 -14.05 -13.40
N PRO A 168 7.32 -15.05 -14.27
CA PRO A 168 5.97 -15.48 -14.65
C PRO A 168 5.12 -15.90 -13.46
N GLU A 169 5.71 -16.50 -12.43
CA GLU A 169 5.04 -16.91 -11.19
C GLU A 169 4.38 -15.72 -10.49
N PHE A 170 5.11 -14.60 -10.36
CA PHE A 170 4.57 -13.38 -9.77
C PHE A 170 3.52 -12.72 -10.67
N GLY A 171 3.63 -12.89 -11.99
CA GLY A 171 2.54 -12.54 -12.92
C GLY A 171 1.26 -13.31 -12.63
N ARG A 172 1.34 -14.64 -12.47
CA ARG A 172 0.19 -15.48 -12.11
C ARG A 172 -0.42 -15.10 -10.76
N GLN A 173 0.40 -14.71 -9.78
CA GLN A 173 -0.10 -14.20 -8.49
C GLN A 173 -0.95 -12.94 -8.65
N ILE A 174 -0.54 -12.03 -9.53
CA ILE A 174 -1.32 -10.82 -9.84
C ILE A 174 -2.67 -11.22 -10.47
N ASP A 175 -2.66 -12.16 -11.42
CA ASP A 175 -3.87 -12.66 -12.07
C ASP A 175 -4.82 -13.35 -11.07
N GLU A 176 -4.29 -14.13 -10.12
CA GLU A 176 -5.06 -14.76 -9.05
C GLU A 176 -5.72 -13.73 -8.13
N VAL A 177 -5.02 -12.63 -7.80
CA VAL A 177 -5.60 -11.54 -7.01
C VAL A 177 -6.64 -10.75 -7.82
N ASP A 178 -6.42 -10.52 -9.11
CA ASP A 178 -7.42 -9.90 -10.00
C ASP A 178 -8.71 -10.74 -10.01
N GLU A 179 -8.59 -12.05 -10.19
CA GLU A 179 -9.72 -12.96 -10.22
C GLU A 179 -10.43 -13.06 -8.85
N GLY A 180 -9.67 -13.12 -7.76
CA GLY A 180 -10.21 -13.14 -6.40
C GLY A 180 -10.98 -11.87 -6.06
N ILE A 181 -10.54 -10.71 -6.54
CA ILE A 181 -11.27 -9.44 -6.40
C ILE A 181 -12.49 -9.41 -7.34
N ARG A 182 -12.34 -9.84 -8.59
CA ARG A 182 -13.41 -9.83 -9.61
C ARG A 182 -14.58 -10.74 -9.23
N SER A 183 -14.28 -11.92 -8.70
CA SER A 183 -15.27 -12.90 -8.23
C SER A 183 -15.86 -12.57 -6.86
N GLY A 184 -15.23 -11.63 -6.13
CA GLY A 184 -15.61 -11.28 -4.76
C GLY A 184 -15.06 -12.23 -3.70
N ALA A 185 -14.30 -13.28 -4.07
CA ALA A 185 -13.71 -14.23 -3.13
C ALA A 185 -12.78 -13.56 -2.09
N TYR A 186 -12.14 -12.44 -2.46
CA TYR A 186 -11.25 -11.68 -1.57
C TYR A 186 -11.91 -10.44 -0.94
N LEU A 187 -13.22 -10.25 -1.09
CA LEU A 187 -13.97 -9.09 -0.56
C LEU A 187 -14.79 -9.39 0.70
#